data_AF-A0A5C7BGX0-F1
#
_entry.id   AF-A0A5C7BGX0-F1
#
_cell.length_a   1.000
_cell.length_b   1.000
_cell.length_c   1.000
_cell.angle_alpha   90.00
_cell.angle_beta   90.00
_cell.angle_gamma   90.00
#
_symmetry.space_group_name_H-M   'P 1'
#
loop_
_entity.id
_entity.type
_entity.pdbx_description
1 polymer ?
#
loop_
_entity_poly.entity_id
_entity_poly.type
_entity_poly.pdbx_seq_one_letter_code
_entity_poly.pdbx_strand_id
1 'polypeptide(L)'
;MKTPQRLEEAIKKLYLAYHDNELHPECCKSCAVGNILDRTDSWQHLSDHHGSLKLNYLGNVHQMLNRRFNGYTPQELLHVEATFLSACGYQLPFKRYHKRPENPQDKEVLFNGLCAVITLLCQLDNVTNVMDYTKLFEVKNNQPKYTLTY
;
A
#
# COMPACT_ATOMS: atom_id res chain seq x y z
N MET A 1 -5.98 -11.17 18.00
CA MET A 1 -6.62 -11.21 16.65
C MET A 1 -5.75 -12.06 15.77
N LYS A 2 -6.30 -13.02 15.01
CA LYS A 2 -5.52 -13.73 13.99
C LYS A 2 -5.53 -12.87 12.73
N THR A 3 -4.40 -12.23 12.43
CA THR A 3 -4.19 -11.52 11.17
C THR A 3 -4.06 -12.52 10.02
N PRO A 4 -4.61 -12.25 8.83
CA PRO A 4 -4.42 -13.13 7.68
C PRO A 4 -2.94 -13.23 7.31
N GLN A 5 -2.48 -14.43 6.92
CA GLN A 5 -1.08 -14.66 6.56
C GLN A 5 -0.60 -13.71 5.45
N ARG A 6 -1.42 -13.45 4.41
CA ARG A 6 -1.08 -12.53 3.32
C ARG A 6 -0.82 -11.09 3.80
N LEU A 7 -1.51 -10.66 4.85
CA LEU A 7 -1.37 -9.33 5.43
C LEU A 7 -0.07 -9.25 6.24
N GLU A 8 0.20 -10.25 7.08
CA GLU A 8 1.43 -10.32 7.86
C GLU A 8 2.67 -10.35 6.97
N GLU A 9 2.64 -11.15 5.91
CA GLU A 9 3.71 -11.25 4.93
C GLU A 9 3.92 -9.92 4.19
N ALA A 10 2.85 -9.25 3.76
CA ALA A 10 2.94 -7.95 3.10
C ALA A 10 3.53 -6.88 4.03
N ILE A 11 3.05 -6.77 5.27
CA ILE A 11 3.57 -5.81 6.26
C ILE A 11 5.05 -6.09 6.54
N LYS A 12 5.43 -7.36 6.71
CA LYS A 12 6.84 -7.75 6.93
C LYS A 12 7.74 -7.33 5.76
N LYS A 13 7.32 -7.60 4.52
CA LYS A 13 8.08 -7.22 3.32
C LYS A 13 8.25 -5.70 3.21
N LEU A 14 7.18 -4.95 3.46
CA LEU A 14 7.22 -3.49 3.42
C LEU A 14 8.09 -2.90 4.55
N TYR A 15 8.04 -3.49 5.74
CA TYR A 15 8.91 -3.10 6.87
C TYR A 15 10.39 -3.26 6.50
N LEU A 16 10.77 -4.43 5.98
CA LEU A 16 12.15 -4.69 5.55
C LEU A 16 12.56 -3.70 4.45
N ALA A 17 11.74 -3.52 3.42
CA ALA A 17 12.03 -2.59 2.33
C ALA A 17 12.24 -1.14 2.81
N TYR A 18 11.44 -0.67 3.77
CA TYR A 18 11.60 0.68 4.31
C TYR A 18 12.91 0.85 5.10
N HIS A 19 13.26 -0.12 5.94
CA HIS A 19 14.47 -0.08 6.77
C HIS A 19 15.77 -0.33 5.96
N ASP A 20 15.70 -1.18 4.94
CA ASP A 20 16.83 -1.52 4.08
C ASP A 20 17.06 -0.50 2.94
N ASN A 21 16.27 0.59 2.88
CA ASN A 21 16.30 1.61 1.83
C ASN A 21 15.95 1.05 0.43
N GLU A 22 15.10 0.03 0.37
CA GLU A 22 14.65 -0.60 -0.87
C GLU A 22 13.25 -0.15 -1.32
N LEU A 23 12.65 0.83 -0.62
CA LEU A 23 11.34 1.38 -0.97
C LEU A 23 11.49 2.63 -1.86
N HIS A 24 11.03 2.55 -3.11
CA HIS A 24 11.16 3.62 -4.10
C HIS A 24 9.88 3.79 -4.97
N PRO A 25 9.21 4.96 -4.92
CA PRO A 25 7.96 5.22 -5.66
C PRO A 25 8.05 5.14 -7.18
N GLU A 26 9.17 5.54 -7.77
CA GLU A 26 9.34 5.58 -9.23
C GLU A 26 9.90 4.26 -9.82
N CYS A 27 9.99 3.18 -9.03
CA CYS A 27 10.56 1.90 -9.45
C CYS A 27 9.54 0.75 -9.30
N CYS A 28 9.10 0.15 -10.40
CA CYS A 28 8.09 -0.92 -10.39
C CYS A 28 8.49 -2.17 -9.57
N LYS A 29 9.79 -2.40 -9.33
CA LYS A 29 10.32 -3.49 -8.49
C LYS A 29 10.43 -3.13 -7.02
N SER A 30 10.55 -1.85 -6.71
CA SER A 30 10.94 -1.35 -5.40
C SER A 30 9.86 -0.45 -4.78
N CYS A 31 8.76 -0.19 -5.47
CA CYS A 31 7.55 0.43 -4.90
C CYS A 31 6.87 -0.51 -3.89
N ALA A 32 5.77 -0.07 -3.28
CA ALA A 32 5.02 -0.88 -2.32
C ALA A 32 4.57 -2.21 -2.95
N VAL A 33 4.01 -2.18 -4.16
CA VAL A 33 3.55 -3.38 -4.85
C VAL A 33 4.72 -4.29 -5.22
N GLY A 34 5.80 -3.73 -5.77
CA GLY A 34 6.99 -4.48 -6.14
C GLY A 34 7.57 -5.26 -4.95
N ASN A 35 7.68 -4.62 -3.78
CA ASN A 35 8.15 -5.28 -2.56
C ASN A 35 7.19 -6.37 -2.06
N ILE A 36 5.87 -6.14 -2.09
CA ILE A 36 4.88 -7.18 -1.74
C ILE A 36 5.02 -8.41 -2.67
N LEU A 37 5.34 -8.18 -3.95
CA LEU A 37 5.50 -9.18 -5.00
C LEU A 37 6.96 -9.60 -5.21
N ASP A 38 7.78 -9.61 -4.15
CA ASP A 38 9.14 -10.16 -4.16
C ASP A 38 10.06 -9.52 -5.21
N ARG A 39 9.94 -8.19 -5.34
CA ARG A 39 10.71 -7.33 -6.26
C ARG A 39 10.50 -7.64 -7.74
N THR A 40 9.34 -8.20 -8.07
CA THR A 40 8.90 -8.38 -9.46
C THR A 40 8.16 -7.14 -9.96
N ASP A 41 8.22 -6.93 -11.28
CA ASP A 41 7.58 -5.80 -11.97
C ASP A 41 6.45 -6.25 -12.91
N SER A 42 6.11 -7.54 -12.92
CA SER A 42 5.08 -8.10 -13.82
C SER A 42 3.70 -7.46 -13.65
N TRP A 43 3.40 -6.97 -12.44
CA TRP A 43 2.16 -6.26 -12.11
C TRP A 43 2.01 -4.95 -12.88
N GLN A 44 3.10 -4.32 -13.33
CA GLN A 44 3.05 -3.05 -14.07
C GLN A 44 2.26 -3.19 -15.38
N HIS A 45 2.21 -4.40 -15.95
CA HIS A 45 1.51 -4.68 -17.21
C HIS A 45 -0.02 -4.85 -17.04
N LEU A 46 -0.54 -4.75 -15.81
CA LEU A 46 -1.97 -4.82 -15.53
C LEU A 46 -2.71 -3.50 -15.86
N SER A 47 -1.98 -2.41 -16.04
CA SER A 47 -2.51 -1.10 -16.44
C SER A 47 -1.62 -0.44 -17.51
N ASP A 48 -2.18 0.47 -18.28
CA ASP A 48 -1.45 1.19 -19.33
C ASP A 48 -0.69 2.42 -18.80
N HIS A 49 -1.02 2.87 -17.58
CA HIS A 49 -0.45 4.07 -16.97
C HIS A 49 -0.04 3.80 -15.52
N HIS A 50 1.14 4.29 -15.14
CA HIS A 50 1.65 4.14 -13.78
C HIS A 50 0.75 4.87 -12.77
N GLY A 51 0.32 4.17 -11.72
CA GLY A 51 -0.62 4.67 -10.72
C GLY A 51 -2.06 4.84 -11.21
N SER A 52 -2.42 4.28 -12.37
CA SER A 52 -3.82 4.20 -12.80
C SER A 52 -4.57 3.08 -12.07
N LEU A 53 -5.80 3.36 -11.66
CA LEU A 53 -6.73 2.35 -11.10
C LEU A 53 -7.44 1.53 -12.18
N LYS A 54 -7.28 1.89 -13.46
CA LYS A 54 -7.94 1.22 -14.58
C LYS A 54 -7.09 0.05 -15.06
N LEU A 55 -7.64 -1.17 -14.98
CA LEU A 55 -7.06 -2.35 -15.62
C LEU A 55 -7.09 -2.22 -17.14
N ASN A 56 -6.02 -2.64 -17.81
CA ASN A 56 -6.00 -2.81 -19.25
C ASN A 56 -6.60 -4.18 -19.64
N TYR A 57 -6.52 -4.55 -20.92
CA TYR A 57 -7.07 -5.83 -21.38
C TYR A 57 -6.49 -7.03 -20.60
N LEU A 58 -5.16 -7.10 -20.46
CA LEU A 58 -4.49 -8.18 -19.73
C LEU A 58 -4.90 -8.20 -18.25
N GLY A 59 -4.94 -7.02 -17.63
CA GLY A 59 -5.39 -6.86 -16.25
C GLY A 59 -6.82 -7.36 -16.04
N ASN A 60 -7.75 -7.03 -16.95
CA ASN A 60 -9.13 -7.50 -16.90
C ASN A 60 -9.23 -9.02 -17.07
N VAL A 61 -8.46 -9.62 -17.98
CA VAL A 61 -8.43 -11.09 -18.12
C VAL A 61 -7.99 -11.76 -16.82
N HIS A 62 -6.90 -11.28 -16.21
CA HIS A 62 -6.45 -11.82 -14.92
C HIS A 62 -7.46 -11.59 -13.78
N GLN A 63 -8.13 -10.45 -13.77
CA GLN A 63 -9.16 -10.13 -12.78
C GLN A 63 -10.38 -11.04 -12.92
N MET A 64 -10.85 -11.28 -14.14
CA MET A 64 -12.00 -12.15 -14.44
C MET A 64 -11.70 -13.61 -14.09
N LEU A 65 -10.46 -14.06 -14.30
CA LEU A 65 -10.03 -15.40 -13.90
C LEU A 65 -9.74 -15.54 -12.39
N ASN A 66 -9.99 -14.47 -11.61
CA ASN A 66 -9.67 -14.41 -10.18
C ASN A 66 -8.21 -14.79 -9.87
N ARG A 67 -7.28 -14.46 -10.78
CA ARG A 67 -5.84 -14.69 -10.58
C ARG A 67 -5.37 -13.86 -9.39
N ARG A 68 -4.56 -14.46 -8.53
CA ARG A 68 -3.97 -13.81 -7.36
C ARG A 68 -2.45 -13.76 -7.47
N PHE A 69 -1.86 -12.68 -6.97
CA PHE A 69 -0.42 -12.45 -6.88
C PHE A 69 -0.11 -12.21 -5.42
N ASN A 70 0.57 -13.16 -4.76
CA ASN A 70 0.76 -13.18 -3.29
C ASN A 70 -0.55 -12.93 -2.51
N GLY A 71 -1.67 -13.45 -3.03
CA GLY A 71 -2.99 -13.30 -2.42
C GLY A 71 -3.80 -12.07 -2.87
N TYR A 72 -3.26 -11.20 -3.72
CA TYR A 72 -3.93 -9.98 -4.18
C TYR A 72 -4.44 -10.09 -5.63
N THR A 73 -5.64 -9.58 -5.92
CA THR A 73 -6.14 -9.43 -7.31
C THR A 73 -5.38 -8.35 -8.06
N PRO A 74 -5.42 -8.36 -9.41
CA PRO A 74 -4.98 -7.21 -10.20
C PRO A 74 -5.52 -5.86 -9.71
N GLN A 75 -6.82 -5.78 -9.41
CA GLN A 75 -7.43 -4.54 -8.95
C GLN A 75 -6.90 -4.11 -7.58
N GLU A 76 -6.70 -5.04 -6.64
CA GLU A 76 -6.12 -4.76 -5.32
C GLU A 76 -4.69 -4.21 -5.47
N LEU A 77 -3.86 -4.79 -6.35
CA LEU A 77 -2.51 -4.30 -6.62
C LEU A 77 -2.50 -2.86 -7.15
N LEU A 78 -3.39 -2.51 -8.09
CA LEU A 78 -3.50 -1.14 -8.58
C LEU A 78 -3.91 -0.15 -7.49
N HIS A 79 -4.80 -0.55 -6.57
CA HIS A 79 -5.18 0.29 -5.43
C HIS A 79 -4.01 0.50 -4.46
N VAL A 80 -3.21 -0.53 -4.20
CA VAL A 80 -2.00 -0.42 -3.36
C VAL A 80 -1.02 0.57 -3.98
N GLU A 81 -0.72 0.46 -5.27
CA GLU A 81 0.22 1.37 -5.93
C GLU A 81 -0.30 2.81 -5.95
N ALA A 82 -1.56 3.01 -6.34
CA ALA A 82 -2.15 4.34 -6.39
C ALA A 82 -2.19 4.98 -4.99
N THR A 83 -2.48 4.20 -3.95
CA THR A 83 -2.46 4.70 -2.56
C THR A 83 -1.06 5.09 -2.13
N PHE A 84 -0.06 4.25 -2.44
CA PHE A 84 1.33 4.55 -2.12
C PHE A 84 1.81 5.84 -2.80
N LEU A 85 1.61 5.96 -4.11
CA LEU A 85 2.02 7.14 -4.87
C LEU A 85 1.28 8.40 -4.43
N SER A 86 -0.04 8.32 -4.22
CA SER A 86 -0.83 9.46 -3.77
C SER A 86 -0.39 9.95 -2.38
N ALA A 87 -0.09 9.03 -1.46
CA ALA A 87 0.39 9.37 -0.12
C ALA A 87 1.83 9.92 -0.13
N CYS A 88 2.66 9.50 -1.08
CA CYS A 88 3.97 10.10 -1.35
C CYS A 88 3.87 11.48 -2.06
N GLY A 89 2.68 11.98 -2.38
CA GLY A 89 2.46 13.31 -2.96
C GLY A 89 2.48 13.37 -4.48
N TYR A 90 2.40 12.23 -5.18
CA TYR A 90 2.30 12.19 -6.64
C TYR A 90 0.87 12.47 -7.11
N GLN A 91 0.75 13.17 -8.23
CA GLN A 91 -0.51 13.33 -8.93
C GLN A 91 -0.73 12.17 -9.92
N LEU A 92 -1.87 11.49 -9.77
CA LEU A 92 -2.21 10.26 -10.50
C LEU A 92 -3.28 10.47 -11.59
N PRO A 93 -3.26 9.67 -12.68
CA PRO A 93 -2.18 8.75 -13.07
C PRO A 93 -0.90 9.52 -13.40
N PHE A 94 0.26 8.93 -13.11
CA PHE A 94 1.54 9.64 -13.20
C PHE A 94 1.89 9.98 -14.65
N LYS A 95 2.23 11.24 -14.91
CA LYS A 95 2.73 11.73 -16.19
C LYS A 95 3.94 12.64 -15.96
N ARG A 96 4.80 12.80 -16.97
CA ARG A 96 6.07 13.54 -16.88
C ARG A 96 5.95 14.96 -16.32
N TYR A 97 4.81 15.63 -16.51
CA TYR A 97 4.57 17.02 -16.09
C TYR A 97 3.69 17.14 -14.84
N HIS A 98 3.35 16.02 -14.21
CA HIS A 98 2.52 16.00 -13.02
C HIS A 98 3.33 16.33 -11.77
N LYS A 99 2.61 16.80 -10.75
CA LYS A 99 3.20 17.04 -9.43
C LYS A 99 3.84 15.75 -8.88
N ARG A 100 5.07 15.89 -8.39
CA ARG A 100 5.82 14.85 -7.66
C ARG A 100 6.60 15.49 -6.52
N PRO A 101 6.93 14.74 -5.46
CA PRO A 101 7.83 15.23 -4.40
C PRO A 101 9.19 15.63 -4.97
N GLU A 102 9.83 16.63 -4.36
CA GLU A 102 11.18 17.06 -4.74
C GLU A 102 12.21 15.95 -4.50
N ASN A 103 12.08 15.24 -3.36
CA ASN A 103 12.85 14.06 -3.03
C ASN A 103 11.93 12.82 -2.88
N PRO A 104 11.75 12.02 -3.94
CA PRO A 104 11.00 10.76 -3.90
C PRO A 104 11.42 9.72 -2.87
N GLN A 105 12.65 9.80 -2.36
CA GLN A 105 13.22 8.85 -1.41
C GLN A 105 13.34 9.45 0.01
N ASP A 106 12.74 10.62 0.23
CA ASP A 106 12.66 11.20 1.56
C ASP A 106 11.97 10.23 2.53
N LYS A 107 12.57 10.04 3.71
CA LYS A 107 12.11 9.03 4.67
C LYS A 107 10.72 9.33 5.21
N GLU A 108 10.38 10.60 5.42
CA GLU A 108 9.06 10.99 5.90
C GLU A 108 8.00 10.76 4.81
N VAL A 109 8.31 11.11 3.56
CA VAL A 109 7.45 10.83 2.39
C VAL A 109 7.18 9.32 2.26
N LEU A 110 8.23 8.50 2.31
CA LEU A 110 8.13 7.05 2.23
C LEU A 110 7.34 6.45 3.41
N PHE A 111 7.54 6.97 4.62
CA PHE A 111 6.82 6.54 5.81
C PHE A 111 5.32 6.84 5.71
N ASN A 112 4.95 8.02 5.23
CA ASN A 112 3.56 8.38 4.98
C ASN A 112 2.92 7.46 3.92
N GLY A 113 3.65 7.18 2.84
CA GLY A 113 3.26 6.19 1.83
C GLY A 113 3.01 4.80 2.42
N LEU A 114 3.94 4.34 3.25
CA LEU A 114 3.86 3.05 3.94
C LEU A 114 2.64 2.96 4.87
N CYS A 115 2.40 3.97 5.70
CA CYS A 115 1.25 4.01 6.60
C CYS A 115 -0.09 3.96 5.85
N ALA A 116 -0.19 4.67 4.72
CA ALA A 116 -1.38 4.65 3.87
C ALA A 116 -1.62 3.26 3.26
N VAL A 117 -0.56 2.60 2.78
CA VAL A 117 -0.64 1.23 2.24
C VAL A 117 -1.07 0.24 3.33
N ILE A 118 -0.45 0.26 4.51
CA ILE A 118 -0.82 -0.65 5.62
C ILE A 118 -2.29 -0.47 6.00
N THR A 119 -2.76 0.78 6.05
CA THR A 119 -4.17 1.09 6.32
C THR A 119 -5.09 0.47 5.27
N LEU A 120 -4.75 0.59 3.98
CA LEU A 120 -5.50 -0.03 2.89
C LEU A 120 -5.47 -1.57 2.98
N LEU A 121 -4.31 -2.17 3.23
CA LEU A 121 -4.20 -3.63 3.35
C LEU A 121 -5.07 -4.17 4.48
N CYS A 122 -5.11 -3.48 5.63
CA CYS A 122 -6.02 -3.82 6.72
C CYS A 122 -7.49 -3.77 6.27
N GLN A 123 -7.89 -2.75 5.49
CA GLN A 123 -9.25 -2.65 4.95
C GLN A 123 -9.59 -3.78 3.98
N LEU A 124 -8.67 -4.15 3.07
CA LEU A 124 -8.85 -5.27 2.13
C LEU A 124 -9.08 -6.60 2.83
N ASP A 125 -8.53 -6.76 4.03
CA ASP A 125 -8.64 -7.97 4.85
C ASP A 125 -9.73 -7.88 5.94
N ASN A 126 -10.50 -6.79 6.00
CA ASN A 126 -11.47 -6.51 7.07
C ASN A 126 -10.85 -6.60 8.48
N VAL A 127 -9.60 -6.18 8.62
CA VAL A 127 -8.84 -6.12 9.86
C VAL A 127 -8.84 -4.68 10.36
N THR A 128 -9.03 -4.46 11.66
CA THR A 128 -8.85 -3.14 12.26
C THR A 128 -7.43 -2.65 12.00
N ASN A 129 -7.28 -1.42 11.50
CA ASN A 129 -5.97 -0.83 11.22
C ASN A 129 -5.03 -0.98 12.42
N VAL A 130 -3.96 -1.75 12.24
CA VAL A 130 -2.97 -2.07 13.29
C VAL A 130 -2.15 -0.86 13.72
N MET A 131 -2.12 0.19 12.91
CA MET A 131 -1.41 1.45 13.20
C MET A 131 -2.31 2.50 13.85
N ASP A 132 -3.63 2.27 13.93
CA ASP A 132 -4.58 3.26 14.43
C ASP A 132 -4.71 3.19 15.95
N TYR A 133 -3.75 3.84 16.62
CA TYR A 133 -3.78 4.04 18.07
C TYR A 133 -4.66 5.21 18.50
N THR A 134 -5.28 5.96 17.56
CA THR A 134 -6.10 7.14 17.91
C THR A 134 -7.26 6.78 18.82
N LYS A 135 -7.80 5.57 18.66
CA LYS A 135 -8.85 5.01 19.53
C LYS A 135 -8.45 5.00 20.99
N LEU A 136 -7.18 4.76 21.32
CA LEU A 136 -6.71 4.75 22.71
C LEU A 136 -6.80 6.12 23.37
N PHE A 137 -6.82 7.19 22.58
CA PHE A 137 -6.90 8.57 23.05
C PHE A 137 -8.31 9.16 22.96
N GLU A 138 -9.32 8.37 22.56
CA GLU A 138 -10.71 8.84 22.56
C GLU A 138 -11.22 9.09 23.99
N VAL A 139 -11.71 10.31 24.22
CA VAL A 139 -12.26 10.75 25.50
C VAL A 139 -13.78 10.84 25.40
N LYS A 140 -14.49 10.25 26.36
CA LYS A 140 -15.95 10.43 26.53
C LYS A 140 -16.22 10.88 27.96
N ASN A 141 -16.92 12.00 28.13
CA ASN A 141 -17.22 12.60 29.43
C ASN A 141 -15.97 12.82 30.32
N ASN A 142 -14.89 13.36 29.73
CA ASN A 142 -13.61 13.58 30.41
C ASN A 142 -12.92 12.31 30.95
N GLN A 143 -13.33 11.13 30.51
CA GLN A 143 -12.70 9.85 30.85
C GLN A 143 -12.23 9.11 29.59
N PRO A 144 -11.13 8.35 29.67
CA PRO A 144 -10.67 7.54 28.54
C PRO A 144 -11.76 6.51 28.21
N LYS A 145 -12.17 6.48 26.94
CA LYS A 145 -13.21 5.56 26.45
C LYS A 145 -12.73 4.10 26.45
N TYR A 146 -11.43 3.89 26.36
CA TYR A 146 -10.79 2.57 26.34
C TYR A 146 -9.73 2.51 27.45
N THR A 147 -9.82 1.51 28.31
CA THR A 147 -8.87 1.27 29.39
C THR A 147 -7.91 0.15 28.98
N LEU A 148 -6.61 0.37 29.16
CA LEU A 148 -5.60 -0.68 28.95
C LEU A 148 -5.71 -1.70 30.09
N THR A 149 -6.06 -2.94 29.76
CA THR A 149 -5.95 -4.08 30.68
C THR A 149 -4.51 -4.59 30.65
N TYR A 150 -3.87 -4.62 31.82
CA TYR A 150 -2.51 -5.14 32.04
C TYR A 150 -2.52 -6.65 32.28
#